data_AF-A0A838JRF4-F1
#
_entry.id   AF-A0A838JRF4-F1
#
_cell.length_a   1.000
_cell.length_b   1.000
_cell.length_c   1.000
_cell.angle_alpha   90.00
_cell.angle_beta   90.00
_cell.angle_gamma   90.00
#
_symmetry.space_group_name_H-M   'P 1'
#
loop_
_entity.id
_entity.type
_entity.pdbx_description
1 polymer ?
#
loop_
_entity_poly.entity_id
_entity_poly.type
_entity_poly.pdbx_seq_one_letter_code
_entity_poly.pdbx_strand_id
1 'polypeptide(L)'
;MVSIEAGERSDAALRTAHLLRIDSYIDFATISMWTVSPRVDVMIGMVEASLRGESPGGKDDELLEKLRALVREGRQYLAEGDFPVAMGRMRVAHDLLSLHIIRLSDE
;
A
#
# COMPACT_ATOMS: atom_id res chain seq x y z
N MET A 1 -28.46 12.87 1.22
CA MET A 1 -28.27 11.59 1.93
C MET A 1 -28.41 10.50 0.88
N VAL A 2 -27.29 10.03 0.33
CA VAL A 2 -27.30 8.98 -0.71
C VAL A 2 -27.44 7.65 0.01
N SER A 3 -28.50 6.90 -0.32
CA SER A 3 -28.75 5.56 0.21
C SER A 3 -27.85 4.59 -0.55
N ILE A 4 -26.72 4.22 0.02
CA ILE A 4 -25.85 3.17 -0.54
C ILE A 4 -26.54 1.82 -0.29
N GLU A 5 -26.81 1.06 -1.35
CA GLU A 5 -27.45 -0.25 -1.21
C GLU A 5 -26.55 -1.20 -0.40
N ALA A 6 -27.13 -2.09 0.40
CA ALA A 6 -26.38 -2.96 1.31
C ALA A 6 -25.28 -3.81 0.62
N GLY A 7 -25.46 -4.12 -0.67
CA GLY A 7 -24.46 -4.80 -1.50
C GLY A 7 -23.24 -3.93 -1.83
N GLU A 8 -23.44 -2.66 -2.17
CA GLU A 8 -22.35 -1.71 -2.45
C GLU A 8 -21.53 -1.40 -1.20
N ARG A 9 -22.20 -1.31 -0.04
CA ARG A 9 -21.51 -1.11 1.24
C ARG A 9 -20.63 -2.30 1.63
N SER A 10 -21.10 -3.52 1.33
CA SER A 10 -20.31 -4.74 1.53
C SER A 10 -19.08 -4.80 0.61
N ASP A 11 -19.21 -4.30 -0.62
CA ASP A 11 -18.10 -4.21 -1.57
C ASP A 11 -17.04 -3.20 -1.12
N ALA A 12 -17.47 -1.99 -0.72
CA ALA A 12 -16.58 -0.96 -0.19
C ALA A 12 -15.82 -1.43 1.06
N ALA A 13 -16.51 -2.08 2.01
CA ALA A 13 -15.87 -2.59 3.21
C ALA A 13 -14.80 -3.67 2.92
N LEU A 14 -15.08 -4.58 1.97
CA LEU A 14 -14.13 -5.60 1.54
C LEU A 14 -12.88 -4.98 0.90
N ARG A 15 -13.09 -4.01 0.02
CA ARG A 15 -12.01 -3.26 -0.63
C ARG A 15 -11.18 -2.48 0.39
N THR A 16 -11.81 -1.75 1.31
CA THR A 16 -11.14 -1.05 2.41
C THR A 16 -10.30 -2.01 3.25
N ALA A 17 -10.84 -3.17 3.65
CA ALA A 17 -10.11 -4.15 4.43
C ALA A 17 -8.88 -4.71 3.67
N HIS A 18 -9.02 -4.97 2.37
CA HIS A 18 -7.91 -5.40 1.52
C HIS A 18 -6.80 -4.35 1.45
N LEU A 19 -7.17 -3.09 1.25
CA LEU A 19 -6.23 -1.96 1.14
C LEU A 19 -5.55 -1.64 2.48
N LEU A 20 -6.28 -1.68 3.61
CA LEU A 20 -5.72 -1.50 4.96
C LEU A 20 -4.64 -2.52 5.29
N ARG A 21 -4.79 -3.77 4.82
CA ARG A 21 -3.76 -4.80 4.96
C ARG A 21 -2.47 -4.42 4.24
N ILE A 22 -2.58 -3.87 3.03
CA ILE A 22 -1.42 -3.42 2.24
C ILE A 22 -0.77 -2.21 2.93
N ASP A 23 -1.58 -1.23 3.33
CA ASP A 23 -1.17 -0.01 4.05
C ASP A 23 -0.35 -0.34 5.30
N SER A 24 -0.85 -1.26 6.12
CA SER A 24 -0.15 -1.75 7.32
C SER A 24 1.23 -2.36 7.00
N TYR A 25 1.35 -3.14 5.92
CA TYR A 25 2.65 -3.70 5.54
C TYR A 25 3.62 -2.63 5.03
N ILE A 26 3.12 -1.61 4.31
CA ILE A 26 3.94 -0.48 3.87
C ILE A 26 4.44 0.32 5.09
N ASP A 27 3.59 0.55 6.07
CA ASP A 27 3.98 1.24 7.32
C ASP A 27 5.05 0.44 8.08
N PHE A 28 4.85 -0.86 8.28
CA PHE A 28 5.85 -1.70 8.92
C PHE A 28 7.18 -1.78 8.16
N ALA A 29 7.15 -1.78 6.81
CA ALA A 29 8.36 -1.70 6.00
C ALA A 29 9.07 -0.35 6.20
N THR A 30 8.32 0.74 6.20
CA THR A 30 8.80 2.12 6.41
C THR A 30 9.44 2.27 7.79
N ILE A 31 8.80 1.77 8.85
CA ILE A 31 9.34 1.77 10.22
C ILE A 31 10.61 0.90 10.29
N SER A 32 10.60 -0.27 9.65
CA SER A 32 11.77 -1.14 9.62
C SER A 32 12.96 -0.43 8.96
N MET A 33 12.72 0.30 7.86
CA MET A 33 13.76 1.07 7.17
C MET A 33 14.31 2.17 8.08
N TRP A 34 13.45 2.97 8.70
CA TRP A 34 13.84 4.03 9.64
C TRP A 34 14.67 3.55 10.83
N THR A 35 14.36 2.36 11.34
CA THR A 35 15.00 1.79 12.52
C THR A 35 16.23 0.94 12.18
N VAL A 36 16.63 0.88 10.90
CA VAL A 36 17.72 0.02 10.41
C VAL A 36 17.53 -1.44 10.87
N SER A 37 16.27 -1.89 10.83
CA SER A 37 15.90 -3.21 11.30
C SER A 37 16.47 -4.30 10.36
N PRO A 38 16.97 -5.42 10.89
CA PRO A 38 17.38 -6.55 10.05
C PRO A 38 16.22 -7.20 9.29
N ARG A 39 14.97 -6.79 9.56
CA ARG A 39 13.76 -7.30 8.92
C ARG A 39 13.30 -6.50 7.71
N VAL A 40 14.00 -5.42 7.33
CA VAL A 40 13.59 -4.54 6.22
C VAL A 40 13.27 -5.33 4.95
N ASP A 41 14.16 -6.21 4.51
CA ASP A 41 13.96 -7.00 3.29
C ASP A 41 12.74 -7.90 3.35
N VAL A 42 12.47 -8.49 4.53
CA VAL A 42 11.28 -9.32 4.75
C VAL A 42 10.02 -8.47 4.67
N MET A 43 10.02 -7.29 5.29
CA MET A 43 8.87 -6.40 5.28
C MET A 43 8.55 -5.87 3.89
N ILE A 44 9.57 -5.46 3.12
CA ILE A 44 9.40 -5.07 1.71
C ILE A 44 8.86 -6.25 0.89
N GLY A 45 9.37 -7.47 1.12
CA GLY A 45 8.85 -8.67 0.47
C GLY A 45 7.37 -8.95 0.78
N MET A 46 6.92 -8.67 2.01
CA MET A 46 5.50 -8.80 2.38
C MET A 46 4.61 -7.77 1.69
N VAL A 47 5.11 -6.54 1.51
CA VAL A 47 4.42 -5.52 0.69
C VAL A 47 4.29 -6.00 -0.75
N GLU A 48 5.38 -6.42 -1.37
CA GLU A 48 5.37 -6.92 -2.76
C GLU A 48 4.42 -8.11 -2.93
N ALA A 49 4.47 -9.08 -2.02
CA ALA A 49 3.57 -10.24 -2.05
C ALA A 49 2.10 -9.81 -1.94
N SER A 50 1.82 -8.82 -1.09
CA SER A 50 0.48 -8.28 -0.91
C SER A 50 -0.05 -7.54 -2.13
N LEU A 51 0.85 -6.97 -2.93
CA LEU A 51 0.53 -6.26 -4.16
C LEU A 51 0.39 -7.19 -5.39
N ARG A 52 0.82 -8.46 -5.38
CA ARG A 52 0.86 -9.30 -6.60
C ARG A 52 -0.50 -9.59 -7.24
N GLY A 53 -1.57 -9.63 -6.45
CA GLY A 53 -2.90 -9.99 -6.93
C GLY A 53 -3.72 -8.79 -7.40
N GLU A 54 -4.87 -9.10 -8.00
CA GLU A 54 -5.91 -8.12 -8.30
C GLU A 54 -6.63 -7.68 -7.02
N SER A 55 -7.18 -6.48 -7.06
CA SER A 55 -8.07 -5.95 -6.02
C SER A 55 -9.43 -6.68 -6.06
N PRO A 56 -10.19 -6.68 -4.95
CA PRO A 56 -11.57 -7.19 -4.96
C PRO A 56 -12.39 -6.53 -6.09
N GLY A 57 -12.87 -7.35 -7.04
CA GLY A 57 -13.63 -6.88 -8.20
C GLY A 57 -12.86 -6.01 -9.20
N GLY A 58 -11.52 -5.97 -9.12
CA GLY A 58 -10.65 -5.20 -10.01
C GLY A 58 -10.77 -3.68 -9.89
N LYS A 59 -11.47 -3.19 -8.85
CA LYS A 59 -11.85 -1.77 -8.70
C LYS A 59 -10.69 -0.84 -8.36
N ASP A 60 -9.63 -1.38 -7.76
CA ASP A 60 -8.47 -0.63 -7.29
C ASP A 60 -7.17 -1.03 -8.03
N ASP A 61 -7.26 -1.77 -9.13
CA ASP A 61 -6.09 -2.31 -9.83
C ASP A 61 -5.14 -1.24 -10.36
N GLU A 62 -5.67 -0.12 -10.85
CA GLU A 62 -4.84 1.01 -11.30
C GLU A 62 -4.02 1.60 -10.14
N LEU A 63 -4.59 1.67 -8.94
CA LEU A 63 -3.86 2.06 -7.74
C LEU A 63 -2.79 1.02 -7.41
N LEU A 64 -3.15 -0.27 -7.41
CA LEU A 64 -2.19 -1.34 -7.11
C LEU A 64 -0.99 -1.35 -8.07
N GLU A 65 -1.21 -1.08 -9.36
CA GLU A 65 -0.10 -0.94 -10.33
C GLU A 65 0.85 0.21 -9.98
N LYS A 66 0.32 1.37 -9.60
CA LYS A 66 1.14 2.51 -9.17
C LYS A 66 1.93 2.18 -7.91
N LEU A 67 1.30 1.51 -6.95
CA LEU A 67 1.98 1.08 -5.72
C LEU A 67 3.09 0.06 -6.01
N ARG A 68 2.88 -0.89 -6.92
CA ARG A 68 3.92 -1.85 -7.34
C ARG A 68 5.13 -1.14 -7.92
N ALA A 69 4.92 -0.13 -8.77
CA ALA A 69 6.01 0.65 -9.34
C ALA A 69 6.81 1.37 -8.25
N LEU A 70 6.14 2.07 -7.34
CA LEU A 70 6.78 2.80 -6.23
C LEU A 70 7.55 1.87 -5.28
N VAL A 71 6.97 0.73 -4.90
CA VAL A 71 7.64 -0.23 -4.00
C VAL A 71 8.84 -0.86 -4.68
N ARG A 72 8.75 -1.18 -5.99
CA ARG A 72 9.88 -1.69 -6.77
C ARG A 72 11.02 -0.67 -6.84
N GLU A 73 10.71 0.59 -7.14
CA GLU A 73 11.69 1.68 -7.13
C GLU A 73 12.32 1.83 -5.74
N GLY A 74 11.50 1.86 -4.68
CA GLY A 74 11.96 1.99 -3.29
C GLY A 74 12.94 0.88 -2.90
N ARG A 75 12.63 -0.37 -3.28
CA ARG A 75 13.53 -1.50 -3.07
C ARG A 75 14.85 -1.37 -3.84
N GLN A 76 14.78 -0.92 -5.09
CA GLN A 76 15.98 -0.73 -5.91
C GLN A 76 16.90 0.33 -5.28
N TYR A 77 16.38 1.50 -4.94
CA TYR A 77 17.17 2.56 -4.31
C TYR A 77 17.75 2.11 -2.97
N LEU A 78 17.00 1.34 -2.18
CA LEU A 78 17.50 0.81 -0.92
C LEU A 78 18.68 -0.14 -1.15
N ALA A 79 18.60 -1.02 -2.14
CA ALA A 79 19.69 -1.94 -2.51
C ALA A 79 20.93 -1.21 -3.03
N GLU A 80 20.73 -0.06 -3.68
CA GLU A 80 21.80 0.84 -4.16
C GLU A 80 22.39 1.72 -3.03
N GLY A 81 21.80 1.69 -1.83
CA GLY A 81 22.23 2.48 -0.67
C GLY A 81 21.69 3.92 -0.64
N ASP A 82 20.82 4.30 -1.57
CA ASP A 82 20.16 5.61 -1.58
C ASP A 82 18.91 5.61 -0.68
N PHE A 83 19.18 5.61 0.63
CA PHE A 83 18.13 5.54 1.65
C PHE A 83 17.11 6.70 1.55
N PRO A 84 17.50 7.98 1.40
CA PRO A 84 16.52 9.06 1.30
C PRO A 84 15.54 8.88 0.14
N VAL A 85 16.02 8.45 -1.04
CA VAL A 85 15.15 8.22 -2.18
C VAL A 85 14.27 6.99 -1.96
N ALA A 86 14.83 5.90 -1.44
CA ALA A 86 14.06 4.70 -1.09
C ALA A 86 12.91 5.02 -0.12
N MET A 87 13.20 5.75 0.95
CA MET A 87 12.21 6.21 1.92
C MET A 87 11.15 7.12 1.29
N GLY A 88 11.56 8.02 0.41
CA GLY A 88 10.63 8.87 -0.34
C GLY A 88 9.62 8.05 -1.15
N ARG A 89 10.08 7.01 -1.87
CA ARG A 89 9.20 6.13 -2.65
C ARG A 89 8.21 5.38 -1.77
N MET A 90 8.68 4.79 -0.68
CA MET A 90 7.83 4.07 0.26
C MET A 90 6.80 5.00 0.91
N ARG A 91 7.19 6.23 1.23
CA ARG A 91 6.27 7.22 1.81
C ARG A 91 5.21 7.69 0.82
N VAL A 92 5.57 7.95 -0.43
CA VAL A 92 4.59 8.27 -1.48
C VAL A 92 3.61 7.13 -1.69
N ALA A 93 4.09 5.87 -1.70
CA ALA A 93 3.21 4.71 -1.80
C ALA A 93 2.21 4.64 -0.62
N HIS A 94 2.69 4.85 0.60
CA HIS A 94 1.86 4.92 1.80
C HIS A 94 0.81 6.03 1.68
N ASP A 95 1.23 7.27 1.44
CA ASP A 95 0.32 8.42 1.43
C ASP A 95 -0.73 8.32 0.30
N LEU A 96 -0.38 7.82 -0.88
CA LEU A 96 -1.34 7.55 -1.97
C LEU A 96 -2.40 6.53 -1.55
N LEU A 97 -1.97 5.44 -0.90
CA LEU A 97 -2.86 4.39 -0.46
C LEU A 97 -3.78 4.88 0.68
N SER A 98 -3.22 5.54 1.69
CA SER A 98 -4.00 6.07 2.81
C SER A 98 -5.06 7.08 2.35
N LEU A 99 -4.71 7.99 1.43
CA LEU A 99 -5.67 8.94 0.86
C LEU A 99 -6.79 8.26 0.07
N HIS A 100 -6.49 7.15 -0.60
CA HIS A 100 -7.50 6.37 -1.32
C HIS A 100 -8.43 5.62 -0.35
N ILE A 101 -7.89 5.06 0.73
CA ILE A 101 -8.67 4.41 1.79
C ILE A 101 -9.64 5.41 2.45
N ILE A 102 -9.17 6.62 2.76
CA ILE A 102 -10.00 7.70 3.33
C ILE A 102 -11.18 8.00 2.38
N ARG A 103 -10.88 8.24 1.09
CA ARG A 103 -11.90 8.50 0.07
C ARG A 103 -12.91 7.36 -0.08
N LEU A 104 -12.45 6.11 0.03
CA LEU A 104 -13.31 4.94 -0.06
C LEU A 104 -14.20 4.76 1.19
N SER A 105 -13.79 5.33 2.32
CA SER A 105 -14.50 5.22 3.59
C SER A 105 -15.56 6.31 3.79
N ASP A 106 -15.77 7.18 2.79
CA ASP A 106 -16.64 8.37 2.85
C ASP A 106 -16.26 9.36 3.99
N GLU A 107 -14.99 9.38 4.38
CA GLU A 107 -14.37 10.37 5.28
C GLU A 107 -13.55 11.40 4.48
#